data_AF-A0A1H9QNF6-F1
#
_entry.id   AF-A0A1H9QNF6-F1
#
_cell.length_a   1.000
_cell.length_b   1.000
_cell.length_c   1.000
_cell.angle_alpha   90.00
_cell.angle_beta   90.00
_cell.angle_gamma   90.00
#
_symmetry.space_group_name_H-M   'P 1'
#
loop_
_entity.id
_entity.type
_entity.pdbx_description
1 polymer ?
#
loop_
_entity_poly.entity_id
_entity_poly.type
_entity_poly.pdbx_seq_one_letter_code
_entity_poly.pdbx_strand_id
1 'polypeptide(L)'
;MRILFLLDHCPYPDSECPAHPDAVAVLRGQKKLQALDFWLRNPDYLADELLNAAEAGRSVPGVSPVDRAAALLEGDEPDLESYPMIRWRYGAYESLDDALALLVAHGLIGIDAIGTAPDIDRWDYCLLSAGRQDAQEMRSQEPDLSWYDERAVLVLLLAGDRSGSALKELQYAQGEYERTHMGEDIAGILPRVRARLAALQTKVSEGSA
;
A
#
# COMPACT_ATOMS: atom_id res chain seq x y z
N MET A 1 -2.00 -6.44 -11.21
CA MET A 1 -0.68 -6.66 -10.59
C MET A 1 -0.57 -6.11 -9.16
N ARG A 2 -0.42 -4.80 -8.94
CA ARG A 2 -0.20 -4.24 -7.58
C ARG A 2 -1.24 -4.66 -6.53
N ILE A 3 -2.52 -4.53 -6.86
CA ILE A 3 -3.62 -4.92 -5.97
C ILE A 3 -3.56 -6.42 -5.68
N LEU A 4 -3.21 -7.25 -6.67
CA LEU A 4 -3.09 -8.70 -6.48
C LEU A 4 -1.98 -9.03 -5.48
N PHE A 5 -0.79 -8.42 -5.60
CA PHE A 5 0.29 -8.62 -4.62
C PHE A 5 -0.05 -8.09 -3.23
N LEU A 6 -0.76 -6.96 -3.12
CA LEU A 6 -1.26 -6.47 -1.83
C LEU A 6 -2.22 -7.46 -1.16
N LEU A 7 -3.11 -8.07 -1.94
CA LEU A 7 -4.05 -9.07 -1.42
C LEU A 7 -3.36 -10.38 -1.07
N ASP A 8 -2.37 -10.83 -1.87
CA ASP A 8 -1.63 -12.07 -1.63
C ASP A 8 -0.76 -12.03 -0.38
N HIS A 9 -0.13 -10.90 -0.11
CA HIS A 9 0.63 -10.70 1.14
C HIS A 9 -0.24 -10.37 2.35
N CYS A 10 -1.55 -10.15 2.17
CA CYS A 10 -2.42 -9.73 3.26
C CYS A 10 -2.49 -10.83 4.34
N PRO A 11 -2.10 -10.55 5.59
CA PRO A 11 -1.88 -11.58 6.59
C PRO A 11 -3.19 -11.98 7.29
N TYR A 12 -4.15 -12.64 6.62
CA TYR A 12 -5.39 -13.09 7.28
C TYR A 12 -6.01 -14.36 6.65
N PRO A 13 -5.61 -15.56 7.10
CA PRO A 13 -6.24 -16.82 6.69
C PRO A 13 -7.58 -17.09 7.39
N ASP A 14 -7.86 -16.46 8.54
CA ASP A 14 -9.07 -16.73 9.36
C ASP A 14 -10.23 -15.77 9.07
N SER A 15 -10.11 -14.94 8.03
CA SER A 15 -11.17 -14.01 7.65
C SER A 15 -12.05 -14.69 6.61
N GLU A 16 -13.23 -15.14 7.05
CA GLU A 16 -14.24 -15.66 6.13
C GLU A 16 -14.62 -14.61 5.09
N CYS A 17 -14.79 -15.07 3.85
CA CYS A 17 -15.44 -14.34 2.78
C CYS A 17 -16.70 -15.12 2.40
N PRO A 18 -17.86 -14.87 3.04
CA PRO A 18 -19.04 -15.72 2.90
C PRO A 18 -19.49 -15.96 1.46
N ALA A 19 -19.39 -14.95 0.59
CA ALA A 19 -19.75 -15.08 -0.82
C ALA A 19 -18.71 -15.86 -1.66
N HIS A 20 -17.49 -16.04 -1.15
CA HIS A 20 -16.35 -16.62 -1.87
C HIS A 20 -15.64 -17.67 -1.01
N PRO A 21 -16.17 -18.91 -0.91
CA PRO A 21 -15.67 -19.93 0.00
C PRO A 21 -14.27 -20.46 -0.34
N ASP A 22 -13.77 -20.20 -1.53
CA ASP A 22 -12.42 -20.52 -2.00
C ASP A 22 -11.40 -19.38 -1.75
N ALA A 23 -11.83 -18.33 -1.03
CA ALA A 23 -10.96 -17.24 -0.62
C ALA A 23 -9.87 -17.72 0.35
N VAL A 24 -8.64 -17.28 0.11
CA VAL A 24 -7.45 -17.67 0.86
C VAL A 24 -6.80 -16.50 1.62
N ALA A 25 -7.32 -15.30 1.44
CA ALA A 25 -7.02 -14.10 2.21
C ALA A 25 -8.13 -13.06 2.01
N VAL A 26 -8.34 -12.19 2.99
CA VAL A 26 -9.34 -11.09 2.91
C VAL A 26 -8.76 -9.79 3.42
N LEU A 27 -8.89 -8.74 2.60
CA LEU A 27 -8.64 -7.36 3.00
C LEU A 27 -9.97 -6.65 3.24
N ARG A 28 -10.16 -6.20 4.48
CA ARG A 28 -11.41 -5.57 4.90
C ARG A 28 -11.45 -4.07 4.66
N GLY A 29 -12.45 -3.62 3.90
CA GLY A 29 -12.76 -2.22 3.68
C GLY A 29 -11.94 -1.54 2.59
N GLN A 30 -12.67 -0.89 1.67
CA GLN A 30 -12.12 -0.12 0.55
C GLN A 30 -11.14 0.98 0.96
N LYS A 31 -11.42 1.68 2.08
CA LYS A 31 -10.50 2.72 2.59
C LYS A 31 -9.11 2.16 2.91
N LYS A 32 -9.04 0.94 3.47
CA LYS A 32 -7.75 0.31 3.77
C LYS A 32 -7.04 -0.06 2.47
N LEU A 33 -7.74 -0.68 1.53
CA LEU A 33 -7.17 -1.03 0.21
C LEU A 33 -6.59 0.21 -0.49
N GLN A 34 -7.36 1.30 -0.56
CA GLN A 34 -6.92 2.56 -1.17
C GLN A 34 -5.70 3.16 -0.46
N ALA A 35 -5.65 3.09 0.87
CA ALA A 35 -4.54 3.63 1.62
C ALA A 35 -3.24 2.81 1.41
N LEU A 36 -3.34 1.49 1.36
CA LEU A 36 -2.20 0.62 1.05
C LEU A 36 -1.73 0.80 -0.40
N ASP A 37 -2.67 0.86 -1.35
CA ASP A 37 -2.35 1.08 -2.75
C ASP A 37 -1.63 2.42 -2.95
N PHE A 38 -2.05 3.48 -2.26
CA PHE A 38 -1.37 4.78 -2.28
C PHE A 38 0.10 4.69 -1.91
N TRP A 39 0.45 4.06 -0.78
CA TRP A 39 1.86 3.91 -0.40
C TRP A 39 2.65 3.03 -1.37
N LEU A 40 1.99 2.05 -1.99
CA LEU A 40 2.65 1.21 -2.98
C LEU A 40 3.01 2.02 -4.24
N ARG A 41 2.16 2.96 -4.69
CA ARG A 41 2.47 3.82 -5.86
C ARG A 41 3.44 4.97 -5.56
N ASN A 42 3.48 5.42 -4.31
CA ASN A 42 4.19 6.64 -3.95
C ASN A 42 5.36 6.27 -3.00
N PRO A 43 6.51 5.84 -3.54
CA PRO A 43 7.62 5.31 -2.74
C PRO A 43 8.23 6.37 -1.81
N ASP A 44 8.17 7.64 -2.17
CA ASP A 44 8.58 8.77 -1.32
C ASP A 44 7.67 8.94 -0.10
N TYR A 45 6.35 8.80 -0.25
CA TYR A 45 5.41 8.79 0.88
C TYR A 45 5.57 7.55 1.76
N LEU A 46 5.85 6.38 1.19
CA LEU A 46 6.17 5.19 1.95
C LEU A 46 7.48 5.36 2.74
N ALA A 47 8.51 5.92 2.11
CA ALA A 47 9.78 6.23 2.76
C ALA A 47 9.59 7.24 3.91
N ASP A 48 8.80 8.29 3.71
CA ASP A 48 8.50 9.28 4.74
C ASP A 48 7.84 8.65 5.98
N GLU A 49 6.92 7.70 5.79
CA GLU A 49 6.28 6.98 6.91
C GLU A 49 7.24 6.01 7.62
N LEU A 50 8.23 5.44 6.92
CA LEU A 50 9.32 4.68 7.55
C LEU A 50 10.19 5.59 8.42
N LEU A 51 10.49 6.81 7.95
CA LEU A 51 11.22 7.79 8.75
C LEU A 51 10.42 8.23 9.97
N ASN A 52 9.10 8.43 9.83
CA ASN A 52 8.20 8.67 10.97
C ASN A 52 8.27 7.52 11.99
N ALA A 53 8.29 6.26 11.52
CA ALA A 53 8.42 5.10 12.39
C ALA A 53 9.76 5.10 13.15
N ALA A 54 10.87 5.41 12.48
CA ALA A 54 12.19 5.51 13.10
C ALA A 54 12.24 6.62 14.17
N GLU A 55 11.75 7.81 13.87
CA GLU A 55 11.72 8.96 14.80
C GLU A 55 10.84 8.68 16.02
N ALA A 56 9.73 7.97 15.84
CA ALA A 56 8.86 7.55 16.92
C ALA A 56 9.38 6.33 17.71
N GLY A 57 10.53 5.76 17.33
CA GLY A 57 11.04 4.52 17.92
C GLY A 57 10.15 3.29 17.68
N ARG A 58 9.27 3.35 16.67
CA ARG A 58 8.36 2.26 16.31
C ARG A 58 9.12 1.20 15.50
N SER A 59 9.21 0.01 16.06
CA SER A 59 9.78 -1.15 15.36
C SER A 59 8.89 -1.59 14.20
N VAL A 60 9.50 -1.84 13.04
CA VAL A 60 8.87 -2.52 11.90
C VAL A 60 9.48 -3.92 11.83
N PRO A 61 8.69 -5.01 11.88
CA PRO A 61 9.24 -6.36 11.95
C PRO A 61 10.20 -6.68 10.79
N GLY A 62 11.40 -7.16 11.13
CA GLY A 62 12.40 -7.59 10.14
C GLY A 62 13.00 -6.49 9.28
N VAL A 63 12.74 -5.22 9.59
CA VAL A 63 13.09 -4.08 8.74
C VAL A 63 13.78 -2.98 9.56
N SER A 64 14.92 -2.49 9.06
CA SER A 64 15.49 -1.19 9.46
C SER A 64 14.76 -0.08 8.69
N PRO A 65 13.95 0.78 9.35
CA PRO A 65 13.15 1.76 8.63
C PRO A 65 14.00 2.79 7.87
N VAL A 66 15.15 3.18 8.42
CA VAL A 66 16.07 4.14 7.77
C VAL A 66 16.70 3.52 6.52
N ASP A 67 17.18 2.28 6.59
CA ASP A 67 17.82 1.63 5.43
C ASP A 67 16.80 1.31 4.33
N ARG A 68 15.59 0.88 4.70
CA ARG A 68 14.52 0.67 3.71
C ARG A 68 14.01 1.97 3.11
N ALA A 69 13.96 3.06 3.87
CA ALA A 69 13.66 4.37 3.31
C ALA A 69 14.72 4.78 2.28
N ALA A 70 16.02 4.60 2.58
CA ALA A 70 17.08 4.87 1.60
C ALA A 70 16.91 4.05 0.32
N ALA A 71 16.73 2.74 0.44
CA ALA A 71 16.52 1.85 -0.70
C ALA A 71 15.29 2.22 -1.55
N LEU A 72 14.21 2.71 -0.95
CA LEU A 72 13.03 3.19 -1.68
C LEU A 72 13.29 4.46 -2.49
N LEU A 73 14.17 5.34 -2.03
CA LEU A 73 14.48 6.62 -2.69
C LEU A 73 15.62 6.51 -3.73
N GLU A 74 16.40 5.44 -3.65
CA GLU A 74 17.49 5.08 -4.56
C GLU A 74 17.05 4.09 -5.65
N GLY A 75 15.98 3.33 -5.40
CA GLY A 75 15.52 2.29 -6.31
C GLY A 75 15.06 2.82 -7.66
N ASP A 76 15.41 2.10 -8.71
CA ASP A 76 14.86 2.29 -10.05
C ASP A 76 13.42 1.79 -10.04
N GLU A 77 12.44 2.70 -10.02
CA GLU A 77 11.07 2.36 -10.43
C GLU A 77 11.15 1.81 -11.86
N PRO A 78 10.69 0.56 -12.13
CA PRO A 78 10.64 0.05 -13.49
C PRO A 78 9.80 1.02 -14.32
N ASP A 79 10.16 1.23 -15.60
CA ASP A 79 9.42 2.08 -16.56
C ASP A 79 7.94 1.65 -16.78
N LEU A 80 7.46 0.66 -16.01
CA LEU A 80 6.07 0.25 -15.84
C LEU A 80 5.28 1.32 -15.06
N GLU A 81 5.01 2.41 -15.77
CA GLU A 81 3.88 3.32 -15.56
C GLU A 81 3.73 3.91 -14.14
N SER A 82 4.42 5.02 -13.89
CA SER A 82 4.09 5.95 -12.81
C SER A 82 2.71 6.57 -13.05
N TYR A 83 1.67 6.00 -12.45
CA TYR A 83 0.31 6.56 -12.48
C TYR A 83 0.12 7.53 -11.30
N PRO A 84 0.13 8.86 -11.52
CA PRO A 84 -0.13 9.83 -10.46
C PRO A 84 -1.55 9.63 -9.89
N MET A 85 -1.70 9.77 -8.58
CA MET A 85 -3.01 9.70 -7.93
C MET A 85 -3.61 11.10 -7.78
N ILE A 86 -4.89 11.22 -8.11
CA ILE A 86 -5.66 12.46 -7.98
C ILE A 86 -6.19 12.59 -6.56
N ARG A 87 -6.19 13.81 -6.01
CA ARG A 87 -6.89 14.12 -4.75
C ARG A 87 -8.39 14.25 -4.98
N TRP A 88 -9.20 13.43 -4.30
CA TRP A 88 -10.66 13.52 -4.26
C TRP A 88 -11.18 13.80 -2.84
N ARG A 89 -12.51 13.86 -2.66
CA ARG A 89 -13.18 14.33 -1.42
C ARG A 89 -12.67 13.69 -0.11
N TYR A 90 -12.15 12.47 -0.17
CA TYR A 90 -11.59 11.73 0.99
C TYR A 90 -10.14 11.26 0.78
N GLY A 91 -9.36 12.01 -0.01
CA GLY A 91 -7.91 11.83 -0.18
C GLY A 91 -7.54 11.30 -1.57
N ALA A 92 -6.36 10.71 -1.70
CA ALA A 92 -5.87 10.00 -2.88
C ALA A 92 -6.90 8.97 -3.31
N TYR A 93 -7.44 9.19 -4.49
CA TYR A 93 -8.52 8.42 -5.07
C TYR A 93 -8.18 8.16 -6.52
N GLU A 94 -8.23 6.89 -6.88
CA GLU A 94 -8.36 6.45 -8.24
C GLU A 94 -9.55 5.48 -8.27
N SER A 95 -10.19 5.36 -9.44
CA SER A 95 -11.14 4.29 -9.68
C SER A 95 -10.38 2.96 -9.61
N LEU A 96 -10.35 2.34 -8.42
CA LEU A 96 -9.89 0.96 -8.29
C LEU A 96 -10.74 0.02 -9.15
N ASP A 97 -11.93 0.46 -9.57
CA ASP A 97 -12.94 -0.32 -10.26
C ASP A 97 -12.40 -0.95 -11.55
N ASP A 98 -11.55 -0.27 -12.33
CA ASP A 98 -11.01 -0.86 -13.57
C ASP A 98 -10.02 -1.99 -13.27
N ALA A 99 -9.09 -1.76 -12.34
CA ALA A 99 -8.12 -2.77 -11.93
C ALA A 99 -8.80 -3.95 -11.20
N LEU A 100 -9.78 -3.66 -10.34
CA LEU A 100 -10.57 -4.67 -9.63
C LEU A 100 -11.46 -5.45 -10.59
N ALA A 101 -12.10 -4.80 -11.56
CA ALA A 101 -12.97 -5.46 -12.54
C ALA A 101 -12.19 -6.47 -13.38
N LEU A 102 -10.95 -6.15 -13.78
CA LEU A 102 -10.07 -7.11 -14.45
C LEU A 102 -9.78 -8.31 -13.55
N LEU A 103 -9.36 -8.09 -12.31
CA LEU A 103 -9.06 -9.19 -11.37
C LEU A 103 -10.29 -10.06 -11.07
N VAL A 104 -11.48 -9.47 -10.95
CA VAL A 104 -12.75 -10.18 -10.76
C VAL A 104 -13.13 -10.96 -12.03
N ALA A 105 -13.02 -10.35 -13.21
CA ALA A 105 -13.36 -11.00 -14.48
C ALA A 105 -12.48 -12.22 -14.77
N HIS A 106 -11.23 -12.20 -14.30
CA HIS A 106 -10.30 -13.33 -14.37
C HIS A 106 -10.45 -14.34 -13.21
N GLY A 107 -11.37 -14.11 -12.27
CA GLY A 107 -11.59 -15.01 -11.12
C GLY A 107 -10.41 -15.04 -10.15
N LEU A 108 -9.60 -13.98 -10.09
CA LEU A 108 -8.45 -13.90 -9.20
C LEU A 108 -8.84 -13.35 -7.81
N ILE A 109 -9.87 -12.51 -7.77
CA ILE A 109 -10.41 -11.94 -6.53
C ILE A 109 -11.94 -12.01 -6.53
N GLY A 110 -12.52 -12.06 -5.34
CA GLY A 110 -13.92 -11.81 -5.05
C GLY A 110 -14.10 -10.47 -4.34
N ILE A 111 -15.29 -9.89 -4.48
CA ILE A 111 -15.71 -8.72 -3.69
C ILE A 111 -16.97 -9.12 -2.93
N ASP A 112 -16.98 -8.89 -1.62
CA ASP A 112 -18.13 -9.16 -0.76
C ASP A 112 -18.68 -7.86 -0.16
N ALA A 113 -20.01 -7.73 -0.20
CA ALA A 113 -20.73 -6.57 0.30
C ALA A 113 -21.28 -6.91 1.69
N ILE A 114 -20.65 -6.35 2.73
CA ILE A 114 -21.06 -6.55 4.11
C ILE A 114 -22.10 -5.49 4.47
N GLY A 115 -23.29 -5.95 4.84
CA GLY A 115 -24.43 -5.10 5.16
C GLY A 115 -25.72 -5.68 4.59
N THR A 116 -26.79 -4.88 4.57
CA THR A 116 -28.06 -5.27 3.96
C THR A 116 -28.49 -4.17 3.01
N ALA A 117 -28.72 -4.51 1.75
CA ALA A 117 -29.17 -3.54 0.75
C ALA A 117 -30.41 -2.76 1.23
N PRO A 118 -30.48 -1.43 1.00
CA PRO A 118 -29.54 -0.62 0.21
C PRO A 118 -28.28 -0.15 0.96
N ASP A 119 -28.19 -0.40 2.28
CA ASP A 119 -27.13 0.09 3.14
C ASP A 119 -26.00 -0.93 3.24
N ILE A 120 -24.96 -0.72 2.42
CA ILE A 120 -23.71 -1.49 2.51
C ILE A 120 -22.77 -0.81 3.49
N ASP A 121 -22.43 -1.51 4.57
CA ASP A 121 -21.55 -1.01 5.62
C ASP A 121 -20.08 -1.02 5.16
N ARG A 122 -19.69 -2.08 4.44
CA ARG A 122 -18.30 -2.30 4.04
C ARG A 122 -18.20 -3.21 2.82
N TRP A 123 -17.19 -2.95 1.98
CA TRP A 123 -16.76 -3.85 0.92
C TRP A 123 -15.47 -4.56 1.33
N ASP A 124 -15.48 -5.89 1.26
CA ASP A 124 -14.33 -6.76 1.54
C ASP A 124 -13.80 -7.35 0.24
N TYR A 125 -12.47 -7.45 0.15
CA TYR A 125 -11.75 -7.89 -1.05
C TYR A 125 -11.08 -9.21 -0.73
N CYS A 126 -11.49 -10.26 -1.42
CA CYS A 126 -11.14 -11.64 -1.11
C CYS A 126 -10.21 -12.17 -2.19
N LEU A 127 -8.99 -12.54 -1.83
CA LEU A 127 -8.10 -13.23 -2.76
C LEU A 127 -8.55 -14.67 -2.93
N LEU A 128 -8.80 -15.10 -4.16
CA LEU A 128 -9.19 -16.47 -4.45
C LEU A 128 -7.95 -17.35 -4.62
N SER A 129 -8.14 -18.67 -4.48
CA SER A 129 -7.06 -19.65 -4.68
C SER A 129 -6.35 -19.49 -6.02
N ALA A 130 -7.09 -19.19 -7.09
CA ALA A 130 -6.55 -18.91 -8.41
C ALA A 130 -5.70 -17.63 -8.43
N GLY A 131 -6.11 -16.56 -7.75
CA GLY A 131 -5.34 -15.32 -7.63
C GLY A 131 -4.00 -15.52 -6.92
N ARG A 132 -3.96 -16.36 -5.88
CA ARG A 132 -2.69 -16.71 -5.20
C ARG A 132 -1.76 -17.51 -6.12
N GLN A 133 -2.30 -18.47 -6.88
CA GLN A 133 -1.50 -19.23 -7.84
C GLN A 133 -0.92 -18.32 -8.93
N ASP A 134 -1.74 -17.43 -9.47
CA ASP A 134 -1.34 -16.46 -10.50
C ASP A 134 -0.25 -15.51 -9.97
N ALA A 135 -0.41 -14.99 -8.74
CA ALA A 135 0.62 -14.17 -8.09
C ALA A 135 1.95 -14.93 -7.89
N GLN A 136 1.90 -16.22 -7.56
CA GLN A 136 3.10 -17.06 -7.45
C GLN A 136 3.76 -17.32 -8.81
N GLU A 137 2.96 -17.59 -9.84
CA GLU A 137 3.43 -17.78 -11.21
C GLU A 137 4.11 -16.51 -11.74
N MET A 138 3.47 -15.35 -11.57
CA MET A 138 4.01 -14.04 -11.95
C MET A 138 5.36 -13.74 -11.31
N ARG A 139 5.53 -14.03 -10.01
CA ARG A 139 6.84 -13.88 -9.34
C ARG A 139 7.93 -14.78 -9.93
N SER A 140 7.56 -15.96 -10.38
CA SER A 140 8.51 -16.93 -10.94
C SER A 140 8.90 -16.62 -12.38
N GLN A 141 8.00 -16.00 -13.15
CA GLN A 141 8.18 -15.77 -14.58
C GLN A 141 8.69 -14.37 -14.90
N GLU A 142 8.34 -13.37 -14.08
CA GLU A 142 8.63 -11.96 -14.35
C GLU A 142 9.39 -11.31 -13.19
N PRO A 143 10.74 -11.41 -13.17
CA PRO A 143 11.56 -10.83 -12.11
C PRO A 143 11.37 -9.32 -11.92
N ASP A 144 11.01 -8.60 -12.97
CA ASP A 144 10.76 -7.15 -12.93
C ASP A 144 9.59 -6.78 -12.00
N LEU A 145 8.69 -7.73 -11.73
CA LEU A 145 7.57 -7.55 -10.80
C LEU A 145 7.99 -7.61 -9.32
N SER A 146 9.21 -8.08 -9.02
CA SER A 146 9.77 -8.10 -7.65
C SER A 146 9.68 -6.73 -7.00
N TRP A 147 9.82 -5.66 -7.79
CA TRP A 147 9.64 -4.29 -7.35
C TRP A 147 8.29 -4.12 -6.65
N TYR A 148 7.17 -4.50 -7.25
CA TYR A 148 5.84 -4.36 -6.64
C TYR A 148 5.63 -5.32 -5.47
N ASP A 149 6.16 -6.54 -5.59
CA ASP A 149 5.98 -7.60 -4.60
C ASP A 149 6.64 -7.25 -3.26
N GLU A 150 7.91 -6.85 -3.28
CA GLU A 150 8.66 -6.45 -2.08
C GLU A 150 8.04 -5.22 -1.40
N ARG A 151 7.51 -4.28 -2.18
CA ARG A 151 6.81 -3.11 -1.62
C ARG A 151 5.47 -3.47 -1.02
N ALA A 152 4.71 -4.41 -1.60
CA ALA A 152 3.47 -4.88 -1.00
C ALA A 152 3.70 -5.44 0.42
N VAL A 153 4.77 -6.23 0.60
CA VAL A 153 5.20 -6.71 1.92
C VAL A 153 5.48 -5.54 2.87
N LEU A 154 6.31 -4.58 2.43
CA LEU A 154 6.71 -3.45 3.26
C LEU A 154 5.52 -2.55 3.66
N VAL A 155 4.62 -2.29 2.71
CA VAL A 155 3.38 -1.53 2.93
C VAL A 155 2.52 -2.19 4.02
N LEU A 156 2.37 -3.51 3.96
CA LEU A 156 1.57 -4.26 4.94
C LEU A 156 2.24 -4.30 6.31
N LEU A 157 3.56 -4.52 6.37
CA LEU A 157 4.33 -4.47 7.62
C LEU A 157 4.22 -3.11 8.30
N LEU A 158 4.33 -2.03 7.53
CA LEU A 158 4.25 -0.66 8.05
C LEU A 158 2.83 -0.28 8.46
N ALA A 159 1.82 -0.76 7.74
CA ALA A 159 0.42 -0.55 8.07
C ALA A 159 0.03 -1.28 9.36
N GLY A 160 0.49 -2.52 9.55
CA GLY A 160 0.12 -3.37 10.67
C GLY A 160 -1.40 -3.46 10.84
N ASP A 161 -1.85 -3.33 12.09
CA ASP A 161 -3.27 -3.44 12.45
C ASP A 161 -4.06 -2.13 12.26
N ARG A 162 -3.43 -1.07 11.70
CA ARG A 162 -4.11 0.21 11.50
C ARG A 162 -5.33 0.06 10.60
N SER A 163 -6.41 0.75 10.97
CA SER A 163 -7.64 0.82 10.18
C SER A 163 -7.43 1.70 8.94
N GLY A 164 -8.30 1.57 7.93
CA GLY A 164 -8.24 2.44 6.75
C GLY A 164 -8.36 3.93 7.09
N SER A 165 -9.17 4.29 8.10
CA SER A 165 -9.28 5.68 8.56
C SER A 165 -7.97 6.18 9.20
N ALA A 166 -7.35 5.38 10.06
CA ALA A 166 -6.07 5.75 10.68
C ALA A 166 -4.94 5.89 9.64
N LEU A 167 -4.93 5.03 8.62
CA LEU A 167 -3.98 5.14 7.51
C LEU A 167 -4.21 6.41 6.68
N LYS A 168 -5.48 6.75 6.41
CA LYS A 168 -5.81 8.00 5.71
C LYS A 168 -5.43 9.23 6.52
N GLU A 169 -5.66 9.25 7.83
CA GLU A 169 -5.24 10.36 8.71
C GLU A 169 -3.73 10.61 8.65
N LEU A 170 -2.91 9.56 8.62
CA LEU A 170 -1.46 9.68 8.43
C LEU A 170 -1.10 10.27 7.07
N GLN A 171 -1.79 9.87 6.01
CA GLN A 171 -1.61 10.41 4.67
C GLN A 171 -2.03 11.89 4.61
N TYR A 172 -3.10 12.27 5.31
CA TYR A 172 -3.59 13.65 5.41
C TYR A 172 -2.68 14.57 6.22
N ALA A 173 -1.99 14.05 7.23
CA ALA A 173 -1.07 14.83 8.06
C ALA A 173 0.16 15.35 7.28
N GLN A 174 0.36 14.89 6.04
CA GLN A 174 1.43 15.34 5.16
C GLN A 174 1.06 16.67 4.52
N GLY A 175 1.81 17.74 4.82
CA GLY A 175 1.49 19.11 4.43
C GLY A 175 1.34 19.35 2.92
N GLU A 176 2.07 18.64 2.05
CA GLU A 176 1.86 18.68 0.60
C GLU A 176 0.49 18.12 0.20
N TYR A 177 0.00 17.10 0.90
CA TYR A 177 -1.32 16.51 0.70
C TYR A 177 -2.45 17.44 1.13
N GLU A 178 -2.24 18.29 2.13
CA GLU A 178 -3.20 19.32 2.57
C GLU A 178 -3.35 20.44 1.53
N ARG A 179 -2.30 20.72 0.76
CA ARG A 179 -2.21 21.84 -0.20
C ARG A 179 -2.65 21.51 -1.64
N THR A 180 -2.68 20.25 -2.05
CA THR A 180 -3.17 19.85 -3.39
C THR A 180 -4.65 20.22 -3.56
N HIS A 181 -5.06 20.92 -4.61
CA HIS A 181 -6.49 21.21 -4.80
C HIS A 181 -7.27 19.96 -5.19
N MET A 182 -8.59 19.95 -4.98
CA MET A 182 -9.45 18.84 -5.39
C MET A 182 -9.38 18.68 -6.92
N GLY A 183 -9.02 17.48 -7.39
CA GLY A 183 -8.86 17.18 -8.82
C GLY A 183 -7.45 17.39 -9.36
N GLU A 184 -6.48 17.79 -8.53
CA GLU A 184 -5.06 17.87 -8.92
C GLU A 184 -4.29 16.61 -8.51
N ASP A 185 -3.18 16.37 -9.22
CA ASP A 185 -2.23 15.32 -8.89
C ASP A 185 -1.57 15.60 -7.54
N ILE A 186 -1.43 14.56 -6.73
CA ILE A 186 -0.68 14.64 -5.48
C ILE A 186 0.80 14.78 -5.83
N ALA A 187 1.38 15.92 -5.46
CA ALA A 187 2.79 16.20 -5.73
C ALA A 187 3.69 15.30 -4.87
N GLY A 188 4.76 14.77 -5.48
CA GLY A 188 5.78 14.04 -4.74
C GLY A 188 6.46 14.92 -3.68
N ILE A 189 6.88 14.28 -2.59
CA ILE A 189 7.57 14.89 -1.44
C ILE A 189 9.06 14.56 -1.41
N LEU A 190 9.58 13.89 -2.46
CA LEU A 190 10.94 13.38 -2.56
C LEU A 190 12.05 14.33 -2.04
N PRO A 191 12.11 15.63 -2.40
CA PRO A 191 13.17 16.51 -1.90
C PRO A 191 13.18 16.63 -0.37
N ARG A 192 11.99 16.73 0.24
CA ARG A 192 11.80 16.83 1.68
C ARG A 192 12.22 15.53 2.38
N VAL A 193 11.81 14.39 1.83
CA VAL A 193 12.14 13.07 2.40
C VAL A 193 13.64 12.80 2.34
N ARG A 194 14.33 13.15 1.24
CA ARG A 194 15.80 13.03 1.13
C ARG A 194 16.53 13.86 2.20
N ALA A 195 16.06 15.08 2.46
CA ALA A 195 16.63 15.91 3.51
C ALA A 195 16.45 15.29 4.91
N ARG A 196 15.26 14.72 5.19
CA ARG A 196 15.00 14.01 6.46
C ARG A 196 15.88 12.77 6.62
N LEU A 197 16.01 11.95 5.57
CA LEU A 197 16.84 10.76 5.58
C LEU A 197 18.31 11.09 5.92
N ALA A 198 18.88 12.09 5.26
CA ALA A 198 20.26 12.52 5.51
C ALA A 198 20.48 12.98 6.96
N ALA A 199 19.51 13.69 7.54
CA ALA A 199 19.58 14.14 8.94
C ALA A 199 19.54 12.96 9.93
N LEU A 200 18.74 11.92 9.65
CA LEU A 200 18.66 10.72 10.48
C LEU A 200 19.93 9.86 10.38
N GLN A 201 20.48 9.67 9.18
CA GLN A 201 21.73 8.93 8.99
C GLN A 201 22.92 9.57 9.71
N THR A 202 22.98 10.91 9.73
CA THR A 202 24.00 11.66 10.48
C THR A 202 23.89 11.38 11.99
N LYS A 203 22.67 11.45 12.55
CA LYS A 203 22.43 11.17 13.97
C LYS A 203 22.79 9.73 14.37
N VAL A 204 22.49 8.74 13.51
CA VAL A 204 22.86 7.33 13.76
C VAL A 204 24.37 7.15 13.79
N SER A 205 25.10 7.84 12.92
CA SER A 205 26.56 7.81 12.85
C SER A 205 27.21 8.43 14.09
N GLU A 206 26.64 9.52 14.63
CA GLU A 206 27.12 10.19 15.84
C GLU A 206 26.82 9.41 17.14
N GLY A 207 25.70 8.68 17.19
CA GLY A 207 25.31 7.88 18.37
C GLY A 207 25.99 6.51 18.47
N SER A 208 26.75 6.11 17.44
CA SER A 208 27.48 4.82 17.40
C SER A 208 28.98 4.96 17.67
N ALA A 209 29.46 6.19 17.94
CA ALA A 209 30.85 6.53 18.26
C ALA A 209 31.03 6.81 19.76
#